data_AF-A0A6C0KWA4-F1
#
_entry.id   AF-A0A6C0KWA4-F1
#
_cell.length_a   1.000
_cell.length_b   1.000
_cell.length_c   1.000
_cell.angle_alpha   90.00
_cell.angle_beta   90.00
_cell.angle_gamma   90.00
#
_symmetry.space_group_name_H-M   'P 1'
#
loop_
_entity.id
_entity.type
_entity.pdbx_description
1 polymer ?
#
loop_
_entity_poly.entity_id
_entity_poly.type
_entity_poly.pdbx_seq_one_letter_code
_entity_poly.pdbx_strand_id
1 'polypeptide(L)'
;MDAVIEKTIKNYTLAFLVIWLGAILLTPEINPFYTLLCVFLVHGWVYFVHRLLHLVPINTHIIYHHQKPPKTIERGLELFFEAITDTGMNLSLLGFQKLIGLSIVPTPVILLFTLAYTSIHIVNYSLFGTVFHRRHHDTLDKNFAPDAMDHIVGTNYNDEYEDLNVTCLNVFGSVALLYSLKDYIIQF
;
A
#
# COMPACT_ATOMS: atom_id res chain seq x y z
N MET A 1 22.02 13.25 14.50
CA MET A 1 20.80 12.51 14.08
C MET A 1 21.28 11.34 13.26
N ASP A 2 20.91 10.12 13.60
CA ASP A 2 21.43 8.92 12.92
C ASP A 2 21.03 8.93 11.45
N ALA A 3 21.92 8.49 10.55
CA ALA A 3 21.72 8.54 9.10
C ALA A 3 20.41 7.85 8.65
N VAL A 4 19.96 6.83 9.39
CA VAL A 4 18.67 6.14 9.17
C VAL A 4 17.49 7.05 9.44
N ILE A 5 17.52 7.81 10.54
CA ILE A 5 16.45 8.76 10.90
C ILE A 5 16.36 9.85 9.85
N GLU A 6 17.49 10.39 9.41
CA GLU A 6 17.52 11.42 8.36
C GLU A 6 16.93 10.92 7.03
N LYS A 7 17.33 9.72 6.57
CA LYS A 7 16.78 9.10 5.36
C LYS A 7 15.28 8.82 5.48
N THR A 8 14.84 8.29 6.62
CA THR A 8 13.41 8.01 6.87
C THR A 8 12.60 9.30 6.81
N ILE A 9 13.06 10.35 7.50
CA ILE A 9 12.38 11.64 7.52
C ILE A 9 12.30 12.22 6.11
N LYS A 10 13.43 12.22 5.40
CA LYS A 10 13.52 12.80 4.05
C LYS A 10 12.59 12.12 3.07
N ASN A 11 12.44 10.80 3.11
CA ASN A 11 11.77 10.05 2.05
C ASN A 11 10.30 9.69 2.34
N TYR A 12 9.88 9.63 3.61
CA TYR A 12 8.55 9.10 3.94
C TYR A 12 7.63 10.09 4.66
N THR A 13 8.18 11.14 5.30
CA THR A 13 7.42 11.96 6.25
C THR A 13 6.18 12.58 5.64
N LEU A 14 6.26 13.15 4.44
CA LEU A 14 5.11 13.85 3.86
C LEU A 14 3.99 12.86 3.53
N ALA A 15 4.32 11.76 2.85
CA ALA A 15 3.33 10.74 2.51
C ALA A 15 2.69 10.14 3.76
N PHE A 16 3.50 9.83 4.78
CA PHE A 16 3.03 9.29 6.06
C PHE A 16 2.15 10.27 6.83
N LEU A 17 2.51 11.55 6.87
CA LEU A 17 1.69 12.57 7.52
C LEU A 17 0.35 12.76 6.81
N VAL A 18 0.35 12.82 5.47
CA VAL A 18 -0.88 13.00 4.70
C VAL A 18 -1.81 11.80 4.88
N ILE A 19 -1.30 10.57 4.92
CA ILE A 19 -2.15 9.39 5.14
C ILE A 19 -2.68 9.33 6.57
N TRP A 20 -1.86 9.69 7.57
CA TRP A 20 -2.30 9.70 8.96
C TRP A 20 -3.34 10.80 9.24
N LEU A 21 -3.11 12.03 8.76
CA LEU A 21 -4.07 13.12 8.87
C LEU A 21 -5.36 12.82 8.09
N GLY A 22 -5.24 12.21 6.92
CA GLY A 22 -6.39 11.72 6.14
C GLY A 22 -7.20 10.68 6.90
N ALA A 23 -6.53 9.73 7.56
CA ALA A 23 -7.18 8.72 8.39
C ALA A 23 -7.90 9.35 9.58
N ILE A 24 -7.29 10.33 10.27
CA ILE A 24 -7.93 11.09 11.36
C ILE A 24 -9.19 11.80 10.84
N LEU A 25 -9.10 12.46 9.68
CA LEU A 25 -10.24 13.17 9.09
C LEU A 25 -11.42 12.24 8.77
N LEU A 26 -11.14 10.99 8.36
CA LEU A 26 -12.15 9.98 8.05
C LEU A 26 -12.67 9.24 9.30
N THR A 27 -12.00 9.39 10.45
CA THR A 27 -12.38 8.73 11.71
C THR A 27 -12.28 9.70 12.90
N PRO A 28 -12.99 10.85 12.86
CA PRO A 28 -12.83 11.92 13.85
C PRO A 28 -13.18 11.52 15.29
N GLU A 29 -13.97 10.46 15.46
CA GLU A 29 -14.35 9.88 16.75
C GLU A 29 -13.27 8.99 17.38
N ILE A 30 -12.24 8.61 16.62
CA ILE A 30 -11.17 7.70 17.05
C ILE A 30 -9.98 8.50 17.56
N ASN A 31 -9.33 8.01 18.61
CA ASN A 31 -8.13 8.62 19.16
C ASN A 31 -7.02 8.71 18.07
N PRO A 32 -6.41 9.88 17.83
CA PRO A 32 -5.40 10.06 16.78
C PRO A 32 -4.18 9.13 16.89
N PHE A 33 -3.75 8.77 18.11
CA PHE A 33 -2.65 7.83 18.33
C PHE A 33 -3.07 6.38 18.03
N TYR A 34 -4.34 6.03 18.27
CA TYR A 34 -4.87 4.76 17.83
C TYR A 34 -4.96 4.69 16.30
N THR A 35 -5.37 5.78 15.64
CA THR A 35 -5.36 5.89 14.18
C THR A 35 -3.94 5.76 13.62
N LEU A 36 -2.92 6.30 14.30
CA LEU A 36 -1.52 6.12 13.94
C LEU A 36 -1.11 4.63 13.95
N LEU A 37 -1.48 3.92 15.02
CA LEU A 37 -1.25 2.48 15.12
C LEU A 37 -1.97 1.72 13.99
N CYS A 38 -3.22 2.08 13.69
CA CYS A 38 -3.99 1.50 12.61
C CYS A 38 -3.32 1.69 11.25
N VAL A 39 -2.83 2.89 10.94
CA VAL A 39 -2.08 3.17 9.72
C VAL A 39 -0.85 2.27 9.62
N PHE A 40 -0.08 2.13 10.70
CA PHE A 40 1.09 1.23 10.73
C PHE A 40 0.70 -0.23 10.50
N LEU A 41 -0.38 -0.71 11.13
CA LEU A 41 -0.88 -2.07 10.96
C LEU A 41 -1.28 -2.37 9.52
N VAL A 42 -1.92 -1.43 8.81
CA VAL A 42 -2.30 -1.65 7.41
C VAL A 42 -1.07 -1.71 6.49
N HIS A 43 -0.05 -0.89 6.73
CA HIS A 43 1.23 -0.99 5.99
C HIS A 43 1.90 -2.36 6.22
N GLY A 44 1.91 -2.84 7.46
CA GLY A 44 2.43 -4.16 7.80
C GLY A 44 1.60 -5.29 7.17
N TRP A 45 0.27 -5.12 7.12
CA TRP A 45 -0.63 -6.10 6.50
C TRP A 45 -0.39 -6.23 5.00
N VAL A 46 -0.35 -5.13 4.25
CA VAL A 46 -0.14 -5.21 2.79
C VAL A 46 1.23 -5.81 2.48
N TYR A 47 2.27 -5.44 3.23
CA TYR A 47 3.61 -6.02 3.11
C TYR A 47 3.56 -7.54 3.29
N PHE A 48 2.90 -8.00 4.36
CA PHE A 48 2.77 -9.42 4.67
C PHE A 48 2.02 -10.18 3.57
N VAL A 49 0.86 -9.69 3.14
CA VAL A 49 0.06 -10.35 2.09
C VAL A 49 0.78 -10.37 0.76
N HIS A 50 1.45 -9.27 0.39
CA HIS A 50 2.22 -9.21 -0.85
C HIS A 50 3.35 -10.23 -0.83
N ARG A 51 4.11 -10.32 0.27
CA ARG A 51 5.11 -11.37 0.45
C ARG A 51 4.52 -12.77 0.37
N LEU A 52 3.35 -13.01 0.96
CA LEU A 52 2.66 -14.32 0.83
C LEU A 52 2.30 -14.65 -0.63
N LEU A 53 1.87 -13.68 -1.44
CA LEU A 53 1.60 -13.90 -2.86
C LEU A 53 2.85 -14.32 -3.63
N HIS A 54 4.04 -13.87 -3.22
CA HIS A 54 5.31 -14.36 -3.79
C HIS A 54 5.66 -15.79 -3.40
N LEU A 55 5.11 -16.30 -2.30
CA LEU A 55 5.31 -17.70 -1.88
C LEU A 55 4.33 -18.67 -2.55
N VAL A 56 3.24 -18.18 -3.14
CA VAL A 56 2.23 -19.00 -3.81
C VAL A 56 2.41 -18.90 -5.33
N PRO A 57 2.96 -19.91 -6.02
CA PRO A 57 3.37 -19.77 -7.42
C PRO A 57 2.22 -19.56 -8.42
N ILE A 58 0.99 -19.94 -8.04
CA ILE A 58 -0.19 -19.86 -8.90
C ILE A 58 -1.13 -18.81 -8.33
N ASN A 59 -0.89 -17.55 -8.71
CA ASN A 59 -1.83 -16.46 -8.44
C ASN A 59 -1.68 -15.35 -9.50
N THR A 60 -2.67 -14.45 -9.57
CA THR A 60 -2.73 -13.40 -10.59
C THR A 60 -1.56 -12.41 -10.54
N HIS A 61 -1.02 -12.16 -9.35
CA HIS A 61 0.17 -11.33 -9.13
C HIS A 61 1.39 -11.89 -9.85
N ILE A 62 1.65 -13.19 -9.66
CA ILE A 62 2.82 -13.84 -10.27
C ILE A 62 2.62 -14.06 -11.77
N ILE A 63 1.42 -14.48 -12.18
CA ILE A 63 1.15 -14.87 -13.57
C ILE A 63 1.06 -13.66 -14.51
N TYR A 64 0.40 -12.58 -14.08
CA TYR A 64 0.09 -11.44 -14.95
C TYR A 64 0.93 -10.20 -14.62
N HIS A 65 1.08 -9.84 -13.34
CA HIS A 65 1.82 -8.64 -12.94
C HIS A 65 3.34 -8.85 -13.05
N HIS A 66 3.91 -9.90 -12.46
CA HIS A 66 5.34 -10.22 -12.52
C HIS A 66 5.85 -10.81 -13.85
N GLN A 67 4.98 -10.92 -14.85
CA GLN A 67 5.37 -11.50 -16.13
C GLN A 67 6.45 -10.66 -16.82
N LYS A 68 7.60 -11.26 -17.16
CA LYS A 68 8.61 -10.57 -17.96
C LYS A 68 8.16 -10.46 -19.42
N PRO A 69 8.56 -9.40 -20.16
CA PRO A 69 8.27 -9.31 -21.58
C PRO A 69 8.75 -10.56 -22.36
N PRO A 70 8.00 -11.03 -23.36
CA PRO A 70 6.73 -10.48 -23.84
C PRO A 70 5.53 -10.83 -22.93
N LYS A 71 4.67 -9.84 -22.67
CA LYS A 71 3.43 -10.03 -21.89
C LYS A 71 2.42 -10.85 -22.70
N THR A 72 1.66 -11.73 -22.04
CA THR A 72 0.63 -12.58 -22.68
C THR A 72 -0.73 -11.90 -22.84
N ILE A 73 -0.95 -10.77 -22.16
CA ILE A 73 -2.17 -9.98 -22.23
C ILE A 73 -1.85 -8.54 -22.58
N GLU A 74 -2.84 -7.81 -23.10
CA GLU A 74 -2.72 -6.39 -23.41
C GLU A 74 -2.55 -5.54 -22.15
N ARG A 75 -1.83 -4.42 -22.27
CA ARG A 75 -1.47 -3.56 -21.13
C ARG A 75 -2.68 -3.10 -20.31
N GLY A 76 -3.81 -2.82 -20.95
CA GLY A 76 -5.03 -2.41 -20.25
C GLY A 76 -5.58 -3.51 -19.32
N LEU A 77 -5.55 -4.77 -19.78
CA LEU A 77 -5.96 -5.92 -18.97
C LEU A 77 -4.95 -6.21 -17.85
N GLU A 78 -3.67 -6.05 -18.13
CA GLU A 78 -2.62 -6.17 -17.10
C GLU A 78 -2.83 -5.19 -15.95
N LEU A 79 -3.01 -3.90 -16.27
CA LEU A 79 -3.29 -2.85 -15.27
C LEU A 79 -4.58 -3.14 -14.50
N PHE A 80 -5.61 -3.69 -15.16
CA PHE A 80 -6.85 -4.07 -14.50
C PHE A 80 -6.64 -5.21 -13.50
N PHE A 81 -5.91 -6.27 -13.87
CA PHE A 81 -5.61 -7.38 -12.96
C PHE A 81 -4.67 -6.99 -11.82
N GLU A 82 -3.72 -6.09 -12.08
CA GLU A 82 -2.88 -5.47 -11.06
C GLU A 82 -3.74 -4.71 -10.06
N ALA A 83 -4.63 -3.83 -10.53
CA ALA A 83 -5.53 -3.08 -9.66
C ALA A 83 -6.45 -3.97 -8.83
N ILE A 84 -6.96 -5.08 -9.40
CA ILE A 84 -7.73 -6.09 -8.66
C ILE A 84 -6.88 -6.74 -7.58
N THR A 85 -5.65 -7.11 -7.91
CA THR A 85 -4.72 -7.78 -6.98
C THR A 85 -4.39 -6.84 -5.83
N ASP A 86 -4.00 -5.60 -6.10
CA ASP A 86 -3.68 -4.58 -5.09
C ASP A 86 -4.88 -4.26 -4.21
N THR A 87 -6.05 -4.11 -4.81
CA THR A 87 -7.30 -3.88 -4.07
C THR A 87 -7.63 -5.08 -3.18
N GLY A 88 -7.52 -6.30 -3.73
CA GLY A 88 -7.78 -7.54 -3.01
C GLY A 88 -6.82 -7.76 -1.82
N MET A 89 -5.53 -7.47 -2.00
CA MET A 89 -4.54 -7.54 -0.93
C MET A 89 -4.94 -6.67 0.26
N ASN A 90 -5.33 -5.42 0.00
CA ASN A 90 -5.69 -4.49 1.07
C ASN A 90 -7.06 -4.81 1.70
N LEU A 91 -8.07 -5.11 0.89
CA LEU A 91 -9.41 -5.47 1.40
C LEU A 91 -9.43 -6.82 2.12
N SER A 92 -8.45 -7.70 1.90
CA SER A 92 -8.34 -8.96 2.63
C SER A 92 -8.25 -8.77 4.15
N LEU A 93 -7.79 -7.60 4.63
CA LEU A 93 -7.79 -7.26 6.05
C LEU A 93 -9.20 -7.22 6.64
N LEU A 94 -10.20 -6.72 5.89
CA LEU A 94 -11.60 -6.75 6.34
C LEU A 94 -12.09 -8.19 6.52
N GLY A 95 -11.75 -9.06 5.56
CA GLY A 95 -12.07 -10.48 5.62
C GLY A 95 -11.39 -11.17 6.81
N PHE A 96 -10.12 -10.85 7.06
CA PHE A 96 -9.35 -11.38 8.18
C PHE A 96 -9.92 -10.94 9.54
N GLN A 97 -10.20 -9.64 9.71
CA GLN A 97 -10.84 -9.10 10.92
C GLN A 97 -12.18 -9.79 11.21
N LYS A 98 -12.99 -9.99 10.17
CA LYS A 98 -14.26 -10.72 10.27
C LYS A 98 -14.05 -12.19 10.66
N LEU A 99 -13.05 -12.86 10.07
CA LEU A 99 -12.74 -14.26 10.35
C LEU A 99 -12.36 -14.50 11.81
N ILE A 100 -11.55 -13.60 12.38
CA ILE A 100 -11.09 -13.71 13.78
C ILE A 100 -12.08 -13.09 14.78
N GLY A 101 -13.14 -12.42 14.31
CA GLY A 101 -14.12 -11.75 15.15
C GLY A 101 -13.61 -10.48 15.84
N LEU A 102 -12.56 -9.83 15.32
CA LEU A 102 -11.96 -8.62 15.90
C LEU A 102 -11.93 -7.48 14.87
N SER A 103 -12.47 -6.32 15.23
CA SER A 103 -12.44 -5.09 14.42
C SER A 103 -11.40 -4.12 14.97
N ILE A 104 -10.12 -4.36 14.63
CA ILE A 104 -8.99 -3.57 15.15
C ILE A 104 -8.84 -2.28 14.34
N VAL A 105 -8.64 -2.42 13.04
CA VAL A 105 -8.48 -1.32 12.09
C VAL A 105 -9.86 -0.89 11.56
N PRO A 106 -10.23 0.40 11.70
CA PRO A 106 -11.48 0.91 11.17
C PRO A 106 -11.56 0.78 9.64
N THR A 107 -12.72 0.42 9.11
CA THR A 107 -12.96 0.28 7.66
C THR A 107 -12.51 1.51 6.86
N PRO A 108 -12.77 2.78 7.29
CA PRO A 108 -12.33 3.94 6.52
C PRO A 108 -10.80 4.02 6.36
N VAL A 109 -10.03 3.56 7.35
CA VAL A 109 -8.56 3.50 7.28
C VAL A 109 -8.11 2.44 6.28
N ILE A 110 -8.76 1.28 6.28
CA ILE A 110 -8.49 0.20 5.30
C ILE A 110 -8.81 0.67 3.89
N LEU A 111 -9.96 1.31 3.68
CA LEU A 111 -10.36 1.83 2.38
C LEU A 111 -9.44 2.96 1.88
N LEU A 112 -9.03 3.87 2.77
CA LEU A 112 -8.05 4.90 2.44
C LEU A 112 -6.77 4.30 1.91
N PHE A 113 -6.23 3.33 2.65
CA PHE A 113 -5.00 2.68 2.24
C PHE A 113 -5.18 1.83 0.97
N THR A 114 -6.33 1.17 0.81
CA THR A 114 -6.68 0.42 -0.42
C THR A 114 -6.61 1.32 -1.66
N LEU A 115 -7.29 2.46 -1.63
CA LEU A 115 -7.30 3.39 -2.77
C LEU A 115 -5.94 4.03 -3.01
N ALA A 116 -5.25 4.44 -1.94
CA ALA A 116 -3.93 5.04 -2.04
C ALA A 116 -2.91 4.04 -2.62
N TYR A 117 -2.82 2.84 -2.07
CA TYR A 117 -1.89 1.80 -2.51
C TYR A 117 -2.14 1.37 -3.95
N THR A 118 -3.39 1.05 -4.30
CA THR A 118 -3.76 0.67 -5.67
C THR A 118 -3.44 1.80 -6.66
N SER A 119 -3.74 3.06 -6.31
CA SER A 119 -3.42 4.18 -7.21
C SER A 119 -1.91 4.43 -7.33
N ILE A 120 -1.13 4.23 -6.27
CA ILE A 120 0.33 4.32 -6.31
C ILE A 120 0.90 3.26 -7.24
N HIS A 121 0.44 2.01 -7.13
CA HIS A 121 0.86 0.94 -8.02
C HIS A 121 0.53 1.27 -9.48
N ILE A 122 -0.73 1.56 -9.78
CA ILE A 122 -1.14 1.83 -11.16
C ILE A 122 -0.44 3.08 -11.72
N VAL A 123 -0.51 4.21 -11.03
CA VAL A 123 0.00 5.48 -11.55
C VAL A 123 1.51 5.54 -11.45
N ASN A 124 2.06 5.48 -10.23
CA ASN A 124 3.48 5.74 -10.00
C ASN A 124 4.36 4.58 -10.47
N TYR A 125 3.94 3.33 -10.23
CA TYR A 125 4.77 2.16 -10.53
C TYR A 125 4.51 1.57 -11.91
N SER A 126 3.27 1.52 -12.36
CA SER A 126 2.91 0.82 -13.59
C SER A 126 2.93 1.76 -14.80
N LEU A 127 2.41 2.98 -14.68
CA LEU A 127 2.42 3.95 -15.79
C LEU A 127 3.75 4.70 -15.90
N PHE A 128 4.30 5.19 -14.78
CA PHE A 128 5.55 5.95 -14.79
C PHE A 128 6.79 5.10 -14.49
N GLY A 129 6.67 4.11 -13.60
CA GLY A 129 7.75 3.20 -13.24
C GLY A 129 8.79 3.80 -12.31
N THR A 130 8.94 3.21 -11.12
CA THR A 130 10.07 3.52 -10.22
C THR A 130 11.18 2.47 -10.32
N VAL A 131 12.39 2.86 -9.94
CA VAL A 131 13.54 1.94 -9.91
C VAL A 131 13.31 0.83 -8.88
N PHE A 132 12.72 1.14 -7.73
CA PHE A 132 12.47 0.19 -6.64
C PHE A 132 11.46 -0.88 -7.04
N HIS A 133 10.34 -0.48 -7.65
CA HIS A 133 9.35 -1.43 -8.14
C HIS A 133 9.89 -2.28 -9.29
N ARG A 134 10.65 -1.71 -10.23
CA ARG A 134 11.30 -2.52 -11.28
C ARG A 134 12.25 -3.59 -10.72
N ARG A 135 13.05 -3.24 -9.71
CA ARG A 135 13.92 -4.21 -9.01
C ARG A 135 13.10 -5.31 -8.33
N HIS A 136 11.95 -4.98 -7.76
CA HIS A 136 11.01 -5.99 -7.24
C HIS A 136 10.53 -6.96 -8.34
N HIS A 137 10.17 -6.45 -9.52
CA HIS A 137 9.82 -7.30 -10.66
C HIS A 137 10.96 -8.22 -11.12
N ASP A 138 12.21 -7.80 -10.91
CA ASP A 138 13.38 -8.58 -11.22
C ASP A 138 13.80 -9.56 -10.10
N THR A 139 13.30 -9.37 -8.86
CA THR A 139 13.66 -10.16 -7.68
C THR A 139 12.42 -10.56 -6.86
N LEU A 140 12.12 -11.86 -6.83
CA LEU A 140 10.89 -12.37 -6.19
C LEU A 140 10.95 -12.39 -4.65
N ASP A 141 12.08 -12.04 -4.05
CA ASP A 141 12.32 -12.12 -2.60
C ASP A 141 12.67 -10.78 -1.93
N LYS A 142 12.59 -9.66 -2.68
CA LYS A 142 12.99 -8.32 -2.21
C LYS A 142 11.95 -7.25 -2.56
N ASN A 143 11.96 -6.13 -1.84
CA ASN A 143 11.16 -4.93 -2.11
C ASN A 143 9.64 -5.19 -2.19
N PHE A 144 9.05 -5.77 -1.15
CA PHE A 144 7.61 -6.05 -1.15
C PHE A 144 6.74 -4.80 -0.95
N ALA A 145 7.33 -3.68 -0.54
CA ALA A 145 6.67 -2.42 -0.24
C ALA A 145 5.58 -2.52 0.87
N PRO A 146 5.23 -1.40 1.52
CA PRO A 146 5.87 -0.09 1.44
C PRO A 146 7.33 -0.14 1.89
N ASP A 147 8.21 0.64 1.26
CA ASP A 147 9.67 0.58 1.44
C ASP A 147 10.10 0.64 2.92
N ALA A 148 9.39 1.43 3.75
CA ALA A 148 9.62 1.48 5.19
C ALA A 148 9.47 0.11 5.89
N MET A 149 8.52 -0.73 5.46
CA MET A 149 8.34 -2.09 6.00
C MET A 149 9.44 -3.03 5.53
N ASP A 150 9.90 -2.89 4.28
CA ASP A 150 11.08 -3.62 3.82
C ASP A 150 12.29 -3.31 4.70
N HIS A 151 12.52 -2.04 5.07
CA HIS A 151 13.67 -1.65 5.90
C HIS A 151 13.57 -2.19 7.32
N ILE A 152 12.36 -2.24 7.88
CA ILE A 152 12.11 -2.84 9.20
C ILE A 152 12.39 -4.35 9.18
N VAL A 153 12.00 -5.05 8.10
CA VAL A 153 12.09 -6.52 8.02
C VAL A 153 13.39 -7.00 7.34
N GLY A 154 14.16 -6.11 6.71
CA GLY A 154 15.39 -6.42 6.00
C GLY A 154 15.17 -7.07 4.63
N THR A 155 14.07 -6.74 3.96
CA THR A 155 13.74 -7.27 2.61
C THR A 155 14.03 -6.30 1.47
N ASN A 156 14.68 -5.17 1.74
CA ASN A 156 15.16 -4.26 0.69
C ASN A 156 16.16 -4.96 -0.24
N TYR A 157 16.19 -4.52 -1.49
CA TYR A 157 17.21 -4.88 -2.46
C TYR A 157 18.59 -4.35 -2.03
N ASN A 158 18.66 -3.14 -1.46
CA ASN A 158 19.87 -2.47 -0.99
C ASN A 158 19.54 -1.40 0.08
N ASP A 159 20.54 -0.60 0.50
CA ASP A 159 20.38 0.44 1.53
C ASP A 159 19.79 1.78 1.02
N GLU A 160 19.27 1.81 -0.21
CA GLU A 160 18.58 2.97 -0.77
C GLU A 160 17.15 3.05 -0.24
N TYR A 161 16.61 4.27 -0.18
CA TYR A 161 15.26 4.55 0.33
C TYR A 161 14.45 5.13 -0.83
N GLU A 162 13.27 4.58 -1.08
CA GLU A 162 12.36 5.12 -2.09
C GLU A 162 11.76 6.44 -1.59
N ASP A 163 11.82 7.51 -2.42
CA ASP A 163 11.11 8.74 -2.09
C ASP A 163 9.61 8.54 -2.27
N LEU A 164 8.92 8.25 -1.17
CA LEU A 164 7.48 8.04 -1.15
C LEU A 164 6.70 9.35 -1.07
N ASN A 165 7.35 10.49 -0.81
CA ASN A 165 6.64 11.77 -0.68
C ASN A 165 5.88 12.14 -1.95
N VAL A 166 6.35 11.72 -3.12
CA VAL A 166 5.67 11.93 -4.41
C VAL A 166 4.30 11.26 -4.47
N THR A 167 4.03 10.28 -3.61
CA THR A 167 2.73 9.58 -3.52
C THR A 167 1.68 10.37 -2.71
N CYS A 168 2.04 11.51 -2.12
CA CYS A 168 1.10 12.33 -1.35
C CYS A 168 -0.13 12.77 -2.17
N LEU A 169 0.00 12.93 -3.50
CA LEU A 169 -1.12 13.25 -4.38
C LEU A 169 -2.12 12.09 -4.50
N ASN A 170 -1.64 10.85 -4.57
CA ASN A 170 -2.46 9.64 -4.56
C ASN A 170 -3.26 9.55 -3.25
N VAL A 171 -2.58 9.79 -2.13
CA VAL A 171 -3.20 9.78 -0.81
C VAL A 171 -4.24 10.90 -0.71
N PHE A 172 -3.90 12.13 -1.12
CA PHE A 172 -4.82 13.27 -1.11
C PHE A 172 -6.08 12.99 -1.94
N GLY A 173 -5.93 12.48 -3.16
CA GLY A 173 -7.06 12.10 -4.01
C GLY A 173 -7.95 11.03 -3.37
N SER A 174 -7.33 10.05 -2.71
CA SER A 174 -8.06 8.99 -1.98
C SER A 174 -8.84 9.55 -0.79
N VAL A 175 -8.25 10.47 -0.01
CA VAL A 175 -8.92 11.18 1.08
C VAL A 175 -10.08 12.00 0.55
N ALA A 176 -9.88 12.80 -0.51
CA ALA A 176 -10.93 13.63 -1.09
C ALA A 176 -12.13 12.80 -1.56
N LEU A 177 -11.87 11.68 -2.24
CA LEU A 177 -12.90 10.76 -2.69
C LEU A 177 -13.67 10.16 -1.51
N LEU A 178 -12.98 9.54 -0.54
CA LEU A 178 -13.64 8.92 0.61
C LEU A 178 -14.38 9.93 1.47
N TYR A 179 -13.83 11.13 1.65
CA TYR A 179 -14.47 12.19 2.42
C TYR A 179 -15.77 12.66 1.73
N SER A 180 -15.78 12.78 0.39
CA SER A 180 -17.00 13.11 -0.35
C SER A 180 -18.09 12.02 -0.27
N LEU A 181 -17.69 10.78 0.01
CA LEU A 181 -18.57 9.62 0.12
C LEU A 181 -18.82 9.22 1.58
N LYS A 182 -18.36 10.04 2.54
CA LYS A 182 -18.32 9.64 3.95
C LYS A 182 -19.69 9.28 4.51
N ASP A 183 -20.74 9.98 4.09
CA ASP A 183 -22.10 9.75 4.58
C ASP A 183 -22.71 8.44 4.06
N TYR A 184 -22.10 7.82 3.04
CA TYR A 184 -22.52 6.54 2.46
C TYR A 184 -21.64 5.37 2.91
N ILE A 185 -20.35 5.64 3.16
CA ILE A 185 -19.33 4.61 3.46
C ILE A 185 -19.09 4.48 4.96
N ILE A 186 -19.22 5.58 5.70
CA ILE A 186 -18.94 5.70 7.14
C ILE A 186 -20.27 5.72 7.90
N GLN A 187 -21.18 4.81 7.55
CA GLN A 187 -22.30 4.48 8.43
C GLN A 187 -21.87 3.29 9.28
N PHE A 188 -21.48 3.58 10.52
CA PHE A 188 -21.31 2.60 11.59
C PHE A 188 -22.43 2.75 12.61
#